data_AF-A0A536UX22-F1
#
_entry.id   AF-A0A536UX22-F1
#
_cell.length_a   1.000
_cell.length_b   1.000
_cell.length_c   1.000
_cell.angle_alpha   90.00
_cell.angle_beta   90.00
_cell.angle_gamma   90.00
#
_symmetry.space_group_name_H-M   'P 1'
#
loop_
_entity.id
_entity.type
_entity.pdbx_description
1 polymer ?
#
loop_
_entity_poly.entity_id
_entity_poly.type
_entity_poly.pdbx_seq_one_letter_code
_entity_poly.pdbx_strand_id
1 'polypeptide(L)'
;MKLADDYTVNAVVKIDIARIVPGSFVGAASLPPPDGPQSALEVLLLPESRRGSGEGHYPWDLQPGSMMTNATVADIVTVDQTRKMTLRYKDGEQVVVVPPSAPVVTFEPGDRTMVKPGAHVIIGASRQPDGTLSASAISIGKDGLVPLM
;
A
#
# COMPACT_ATOMS: atom_id res chain seq x y z
N MET A 1 9.31 -20.06 1.76
CA MET A 1 9.06 -19.14 0.63
C MET A 1 10.29 -19.11 -0.25
N LYS A 2 10.13 -19.04 -1.57
CA LYS A 2 11.21 -18.86 -2.55
C LYS A 2 10.93 -17.60 -3.37
N LEU A 3 11.99 -16.93 -3.81
CA LEU A 3 11.88 -15.90 -4.84
C LEU A 3 11.88 -16.58 -6.20
N ALA A 4 11.07 -16.11 -7.15
CA ALA A 4 11.18 -16.54 -8.54
C ALA A 4 12.55 -16.15 -9.11
N ASP A 5 13.09 -16.90 -10.07
CA ASP A 5 14.44 -16.62 -10.62
C ASP A 5 14.52 -15.22 -11.29
N ASP A 6 13.39 -14.79 -11.87
CA ASP A 6 13.19 -13.51 -12.54
C ASP A 6 12.47 -12.47 -11.65
N TYR A 7 12.51 -12.64 -10.31
CA TYR A 7 11.88 -11.68 -9.41
C TYR A 7 12.33 -10.25 -9.67
N THR A 8 11.37 -9.33 -9.54
CA THR A 8 11.61 -7.88 -9.68
C THR A 8 11.81 -7.23 -8.32
N VAL A 9 12.53 -6.10 -8.31
CA VAL A 9 12.68 -5.25 -7.12
C VAL A 9 12.00 -3.92 -7.36
N ASN A 10 11.19 -3.50 -6.40
CA ASN A 10 10.60 -2.16 -6.34
C ASN A 10 11.21 -1.42 -5.16
N ALA A 11 11.67 -0.20 -5.37
CA ALA A 11 12.01 0.70 -4.28
C ALA A 11 10.72 1.35 -3.75
N VAL A 12 10.51 1.30 -2.45
CA VAL A 12 9.46 2.08 -1.78
C VAL A 12 10.07 3.43 -1.41
N VAL A 13 9.45 4.51 -1.87
CA VAL A 13 9.91 5.88 -1.64
C VAL A 13 8.78 6.73 -1.10
N LYS A 14 9.11 7.72 -0.26
CA LYS A 14 8.13 8.72 0.20
C LYS A 14 7.83 9.70 -0.92
N ILE A 15 6.56 10.11 -1.01
CA ILE A 15 6.10 11.15 -1.92
C ILE A 15 5.22 12.15 -1.18
N ASP A 16 5.01 13.31 -1.80
CA ASP A 16 4.08 14.29 -1.29
C ASP A 16 2.62 13.81 -1.44
N ILE A 17 1.81 14.00 -0.41
CA ILE A 17 0.39 13.63 -0.40
C ILE A 17 -0.41 14.32 -1.52
N ALA A 18 0.01 15.50 -1.99
CA ALA A 18 -0.57 16.20 -3.12
C ALA A 18 -0.50 15.40 -4.45
N ARG A 19 0.35 14.37 -4.53
CA ARG A 19 0.41 13.45 -5.67
C ARG A 19 -0.80 12.53 -5.77
N ILE A 20 -1.52 12.32 -4.67
CA ILE A 20 -2.79 11.58 -4.69
C ILE A 20 -3.89 12.57 -5.05
N VAL A 21 -4.56 12.32 -6.17
CA VAL A 21 -5.63 13.16 -6.72
C VAL A 21 -6.85 12.29 -7.04
N PRO A 22 -8.05 12.87 -7.28
CA PRO A 22 -9.16 12.08 -7.79
C PRO A 22 -8.75 11.31 -9.05
N GLY A 23 -9.10 10.03 -9.11
CA GLY A 23 -8.69 9.08 -10.15
C GLY A 23 -7.43 8.26 -9.82
N SER A 24 -6.61 8.67 -8.84
CA SER A 24 -5.46 7.87 -8.39
C SER A 24 -5.91 6.49 -7.89
N PHE A 25 -5.15 5.45 -8.20
CA PHE A 25 -5.32 4.13 -7.58
C PHE A 25 -4.39 4.02 -6.38
N VAL A 26 -4.94 3.71 -5.22
CA VAL A 26 -4.20 3.69 -3.95
C VAL A 26 -4.47 2.41 -3.18
N GLY A 27 -3.48 1.99 -2.39
CA GLY A 27 -3.67 1.10 -1.26
C GLY A 27 -3.57 1.91 0.03
N ALA A 28 -4.61 1.87 0.85
CA ALA A 28 -4.65 2.54 2.14
C ALA A 28 -4.73 1.51 3.26
N ALA A 29 -3.63 1.33 3.99
CA ALA A 29 -3.61 0.57 5.23
C ALA A 29 -4.23 1.43 6.33
N SER A 30 -5.19 0.92 7.07
CA SER A 30 -5.94 1.69 8.07
C SER A 30 -6.32 0.87 9.28
N LEU A 31 -6.62 1.57 10.37
CA LEU A 31 -7.35 1.01 11.49
C LEU A 31 -8.81 1.50 11.49
N PRO A 32 -9.78 0.63 11.82
CA PRO A 32 -11.09 1.08 12.24
C PRO A 32 -10.96 1.86 13.55
N PRO A 33 -11.44 3.11 13.65
CA PRO A 33 -11.55 3.76 14.95
C PRO A 33 -12.68 3.12 15.78
N PRO A 34 -12.73 3.39 17.10
CA PRO A 34 -13.86 2.99 17.94
C PRO A 34 -15.21 3.49 17.40
N ASP A 35 -15.25 4.74 16.91
CA ASP A 35 -16.40 5.37 16.28
C ASP A 35 -15.92 6.29 15.15
N GLY A 36 -16.28 6.00 13.90
CA GLY A 36 -16.00 6.88 12.75
C GLY A 36 -15.31 6.23 11.55
N PRO A 37 -14.85 7.04 10.56
CA PRO A 37 -14.20 6.55 9.35
C PRO A 37 -12.79 5.99 9.63
N GLN A 38 -12.34 5.07 8.79
CA GLN A 38 -11.03 4.44 8.88
C GLN A 38 -9.91 5.48 8.94
N SER A 39 -8.94 5.32 9.85
CA SER A 39 -7.77 6.21 9.94
C SER A 39 -6.57 5.55 9.28
N ALA A 40 -5.97 6.19 8.28
CA ALA A 40 -4.84 5.66 7.54
C ALA A 40 -3.58 5.60 8.41
N LEU A 41 -2.90 4.45 8.34
CA LEU A 41 -1.56 4.24 8.86
C LEU A 41 -0.51 4.53 7.78
N GLU A 42 -0.80 4.17 6.52
CA GLU A 42 0.02 4.48 5.35
C GLU A 42 -0.89 4.55 4.11
N VAL A 43 -0.53 5.40 3.15
CA VAL A 43 -1.15 5.40 1.82
C VAL A 43 -0.09 5.16 0.75
N LEU A 44 -0.26 4.10 -0.02
CA LEU A 44 0.55 3.73 -1.15
C LEU A 44 -0.13 4.18 -2.44
N LEU A 45 0.47 5.13 -3.17
CA LEU A 45 0.09 5.43 -4.55
C LEU A 45 0.58 4.28 -5.44
N LEU A 46 -0.36 3.48 -5.93
CA LEU A 46 -0.08 2.34 -6.78
C LEU A 46 0.10 2.82 -8.24
N PRO A 47 1.09 2.27 -8.97
CA PRO A 47 1.20 2.50 -10.41
C PRO A 47 -0.08 2.09 -11.13
N GLU A 48 -0.41 2.79 -12.21
CA GLU A 48 -1.63 2.51 -12.99
C GLU A 48 -1.70 1.07 -13.50
N SER A 49 -0.55 0.45 -13.80
CA SER A 49 -0.44 -0.96 -14.20
C SER A 49 -0.91 -1.96 -13.13
N ARG A 50 -1.11 -1.51 -11.88
CA ARG A 50 -1.66 -2.31 -10.78
C ARG A 50 -3.15 -2.08 -10.53
N ARG A 51 -3.82 -1.22 -11.30
CA ARG A 51 -5.26 -1.00 -11.14
C ARG A 51 -6.03 -2.31 -11.26
N GLY A 52 -6.97 -2.54 -10.33
CA GLY A 52 -7.75 -3.78 -10.23
C GLY A 52 -7.02 -4.93 -9.52
N SER A 53 -5.70 -4.85 -9.32
CA SER A 53 -4.95 -5.86 -8.57
C SER A 53 -5.21 -5.71 -7.08
N GLY A 54 -5.71 -6.79 -6.45
CA GLY A 54 -6.03 -6.79 -5.02
C GLY A 54 -7.06 -5.73 -4.64
N GLU A 55 -7.89 -5.27 -5.57
CA GLU A 55 -8.89 -4.23 -5.34
C GLU A 55 -9.99 -4.70 -4.38
N GLY A 56 -10.35 -3.86 -3.41
CA GLY A 56 -11.34 -4.16 -2.38
C GLY A 56 -10.97 -3.64 -0.99
N HIS A 57 -11.71 -4.10 0.02
CA HIS A 57 -11.47 -3.83 1.44
C HIS A 57 -11.40 -5.14 2.23
N TYR A 58 -10.28 -5.39 2.92
CA TYR A 58 -10.01 -6.69 3.56
C TYR A 58 -9.01 -6.57 4.71
N PRO A 59 -8.93 -7.58 5.62
CA PRO A 59 -7.95 -7.60 6.71
C PRO A 59 -6.51 -7.52 6.21
N TRP A 60 -5.64 -6.84 6.95
CA TRP A 60 -4.26 -6.60 6.58
C TRP A 60 -3.29 -6.89 7.72
N ASP A 61 -2.11 -7.41 7.40
CA ASP A 61 -1.17 -8.00 8.37
C ASP A 61 -0.18 -6.98 8.97
N LEU A 62 -0.63 -5.75 9.20
CA LEU A 62 0.15 -4.68 9.84
C LEU A 62 0.19 -4.78 11.35
N GLN A 63 -1.00 -4.79 11.93
CA GLN A 63 -1.22 -4.96 13.36
C GLN A 63 -2.65 -5.43 13.59
N PRO A 64 -3.00 -5.94 14.80
CA PRO A 64 -4.33 -6.46 15.07
C PRO A 64 -5.45 -5.48 14.68
N GLY A 65 -6.40 -5.96 13.87
CA GLY A 65 -7.54 -5.17 13.40
C GLY A 65 -7.25 -4.23 12.22
N SER A 66 -6.04 -4.24 11.66
CA SER A 66 -5.73 -3.45 10.47
C SER A 66 -6.46 -3.96 9.24
N MET A 67 -6.80 -3.01 8.37
CA MET A 67 -7.49 -3.24 7.12
C MET A 67 -6.67 -2.62 5.98
N MET A 68 -6.84 -3.16 4.77
CA MET A 68 -6.32 -2.59 3.54
C MET A 68 -7.50 -2.24 2.65
N THR A 69 -7.48 -1.01 2.12
CA THR A 69 -8.40 -0.58 1.06
C THR A 69 -7.61 -0.28 -0.21
N ASN A 70 -7.71 -1.15 -1.21
CA ASN A 70 -7.15 -0.92 -2.54
C ASN A 70 -8.26 -0.47 -3.47
N ALA A 71 -8.17 0.77 -3.97
CA ALA A 71 -9.30 1.41 -4.63
C ALA A 71 -8.92 2.64 -5.43
N THR A 72 -9.86 3.13 -6.23
CA THR A 72 -9.76 4.42 -6.93
C THR A 72 -10.23 5.54 -6.00
N VAL A 73 -9.45 6.63 -5.90
CA VAL A 73 -9.86 7.84 -5.20
C VAL A 73 -10.98 8.52 -5.99
N ALA A 74 -12.19 8.51 -5.47
CA ALA A 74 -13.35 9.16 -6.08
C ALA A 74 -13.42 10.65 -5.74
N ASP A 75 -13.10 10.99 -4.49
CA ASP A 75 -13.13 12.37 -4.00
C ASP A 75 -12.14 12.59 -2.85
N ILE A 76 -11.72 13.84 -2.67
CA ILE A 76 -10.88 14.29 -1.57
C ILE A 76 -11.47 15.57 -0.98
N VAL A 77 -11.72 15.55 0.33
CA VAL A 77 -11.97 16.74 1.14
C VAL A 77 -10.80 16.97 2.08
N THR A 78 -10.27 18.19 2.14
CA THR A 78 -9.16 18.54 3.04
C THR A 78 -9.65 19.51 4.11
N VAL A 79 -9.37 19.20 5.37
CA VAL A 79 -9.67 20.04 6.55
C VAL A 79 -8.44 20.01 7.44
N ASP A 80 -7.88 21.17 7.78
CA ASP A 80 -6.72 21.30 8.68
C ASP A 80 -5.60 20.28 8.42
N GLN A 81 -5.12 20.24 7.16
CA GLN A 81 -4.06 19.32 6.66
C GLN A 81 -4.41 17.82 6.68
N THR A 82 -5.59 17.46 7.17
CA THR A 82 -6.12 16.10 7.13
C THR A 82 -6.93 15.91 5.86
N ARG A 83 -6.71 14.80 5.15
CA ARG A 83 -7.46 14.48 3.93
C ARG A 83 -8.45 13.37 4.18
N LYS A 84 -9.73 13.61 3.95
CA LYS A 84 -10.76 12.60 3.87
C LYS A 84 -10.88 12.14 2.42
N MET A 85 -10.47 10.91 2.14
CA MET A 85 -10.53 10.30 0.82
C MET A 85 -11.71 9.36 0.74
N THR A 86 -12.53 9.54 -0.29
CA THR A 86 -13.57 8.58 -0.67
C THR A 86 -12.96 7.61 -1.66
N LEU A 87 -12.86 6.33 -1.29
CA LEU A 87 -12.19 5.28 -2.03
C LEU A 87 -13.21 4.30 -2.58
N ARG A 88 -13.32 4.22 -3.91
CA ARG A 88 -14.30 3.37 -4.59
C ARG A 88 -13.62 2.20 -5.27
N TYR A 89 -14.19 1.02 -5.05
CA TYR A 89 -13.79 -0.24 -5.66
C TYR A 89 -15.03 -0.96 -6.21
N LYS A 90 -14.83 -2.01 -7.01
CA LYS A 90 -15.91 -2.70 -7.74
C LYS A 90 -17.17 -3.02 -6.91
N ASP A 91 -16.99 -3.42 -5.65
CA ASP A 91 -18.04 -3.96 -4.79
C ASP A 91 -18.42 -3.01 -3.64
N GLY A 92 -17.91 -1.77 -3.62
CA GLY A 92 -18.19 -0.84 -2.53
C GLY A 92 -17.36 0.42 -2.51
N GLU A 93 -17.49 1.13 -1.39
CA GLU A 93 -16.78 2.37 -1.13
C GLU A 93 -16.38 2.44 0.33
N GLN A 94 -15.22 3.02 0.59
CA GLN A 94 -14.73 3.28 1.93
C GLN A 94 -14.28 4.73 2.05
N VAL A 95 -14.62 5.34 3.18
CA VAL A 95 -14.04 6.63 3.57
C VAL A 95 -12.83 6.37 4.45
N VAL A 96 -11.69 6.91 4.04
CA VAL A 96 -10.42 6.85 4.78
C VAL A 96 -9.94 8.27 5.09
N VAL A 97 -9.65 8.53 6.35
CA VAL A 97 -9.05 9.77 6.84
C VAL A 97 -7.54 9.59 6.88
N VAL A 98 -6.82 10.44 6.17
CA VAL A 98 -5.36 10.47 6.11
C VAL A 98 -4.86 11.63 6.97
N PRO A 99 -4.36 11.37 8.19
CA PRO A 99 -3.75 12.41 9.01
C PRO A 99 -2.42 12.88 8.38
N PRO A 100 -1.97 14.10 8.68
CA PRO A 100 -0.70 14.62 8.17
C PRO A 100 0.53 13.80 8.60
N SER A 101 0.40 12.98 9.65
CA SER A 101 1.45 12.07 10.12
C SER A 101 1.54 10.76 9.33
N ALA A 102 0.52 10.40 8.55
CA ALA A 102 0.53 9.15 7.79
C ALA A 102 1.51 9.25 6.61
N PRO A 103 2.52 8.36 6.49
CA PRO A 103 3.38 8.32 5.33
C PRO A 103 2.57 8.08 4.05
N VAL A 104 2.98 8.81 3.00
CA VAL A 104 2.53 8.55 1.64
C VAL A 104 3.71 8.08 0.82
N VAL A 105 3.55 6.93 0.18
CA VAL A 105 4.63 6.24 -0.52
C VAL A 105 4.23 5.82 -1.92
N THR A 106 5.20 5.48 -2.75
CA THR A 106 4.97 4.83 -4.05
C THR A 106 6.10 3.85 -4.37
N PHE A 107 5.94 3.11 -5.47
CA PHE A 107 6.96 2.25 -6.02
C PHE A 107 7.73 2.94 -7.14
N GLU A 108 9.04 2.79 -7.13
CA GLU A 108 9.94 3.08 -8.24
C GLU A 108 10.69 1.80 -8.65
N PRO A 109 11.23 1.71 -9.88
CA PRO A 109 12.13 0.63 -10.26
C PRO A 109 13.28 0.50 -9.26
N GLY A 110 13.45 -0.68 -8.69
CA GLY A 110 14.55 -1.01 -7.79
C GLY A 110 15.57 -1.94 -8.44
N ASP A 111 16.73 -2.04 -7.81
CA ASP A 111 17.82 -2.90 -8.26
C ASP A 111 18.00 -4.10 -7.31
N ARG A 112 18.41 -5.27 -7.82
CA ARG A 112 18.63 -6.47 -7.01
C ARG A 112 19.70 -6.30 -5.93
N THR A 113 20.66 -5.39 -6.12
CA THR A 113 21.65 -5.02 -5.10
C THR A 113 21.05 -4.37 -3.86
N MET A 114 19.79 -3.92 -3.91
CA MET A 114 19.06 -3.45 -2.74
C MET A 114 18.69 -4.59 -1.77
N VAL A 115 18.65 -5.84 -2.25
CA VAL A 115 18.42 -7.03 -1.41
C VAL A 115 19.69 -7.35 -0.65
N LYS A 116 19.82 -6.78 0.54
CA LYS A 116 20.98 -6.96 1.43
C LYS A 116 20.54 -7.16 2.87
N PRO A 117 21.38 -7.77 3.72
CA PRO A 117 21.09 -7.89 5.15
C PRO A 117 20.73 -6.53 5.77
N GLY A 118 19.65 -6.50 6.55
CA GLY A 118 19.12 -5.29 7.19
C GLY A 118 18.17 -4.44 6.33
N ALA A 119 17.91 -4.81 5.08
CA ALA A 119 16.90 -4.13 4.27
C ALA A 119 15.47 -4.41 4.81
N HIS A 120 14.64 -3.37 4.89
CA HIS A 120 13.23 -3.50 5.22
C HIS A 120 12.43 -3.82 3.96
N VAL A 121 11.68 -4.92 3.97
CA VAL A 121 11.04 -5.45 2.77
C VAL A 121 9.56 -5.77 2.99
N ILE A 122 8.75 -5.56 1.96
CA ILE A 122 7.39 -6.11 1.82
C ILE A 122 7.41 -7.14 0.69
N ILE A 123 6.92 -8.35 0.98
CA ILE A 123 6.88 -9.44 0.01
C ILE A 123 5.45 -10.00 -0.03
N GLY A 124 4.76 -9.75 -1.14
CA GLY A 124 3.55 -10.48 -1.47
C GLY A 124 3.90 -11.84 -2.08
N ALA A 125 3.62 -12.92 -1.37
CA ALA A 125 3.87 -14.27 -1.85
C ALA A 125 2.56 -15.01 -2.17
N SER A 126 2.55 -15.76 -3.26
CA SER A 126 1.42 -16.61 -3.65
C SER A 126 1.74 -18.08 -3.39
N ARG A 127 0.76 -18.82 -2.88
CA ARG A 127 0.87 -20.26 -2.71
C ARG A 127 0.81 -20.96 -4.07
N GLN A 128 1.78 -21.82 -4.30
CA GLN A 128 1.93 -22.61 -5.52
C GLN A 128 1.19 -23.95 -5.40
N PRO A 129 0.93 -24.65 -6.52
CA PRO A 129 0.25 -25.96 -6.50
C PRO A 129 0.96 -27.03 -5.65
N ASP A 130 2.29 -26.95 -5.52
CA ASP A 130 3.10 -27.83 -4.67
C ASP A 130 3.06 -27.47 -3.17
N GLY A 131 2.25 -26.47 -2.81
CA GLY A 131 2.08 -25.98 -1.45
C GLY A 131 3.15 -25.00 -0.98
N THR A 132 4.20 -24.74 -1.77
CA THR A 132 5.24 -23.76 -1.46
C THR A 132 4.73 -22.33 -1.67
N LEU A 133 5.38 -21.35 -1.04
CA LEU A 133 5.13 -19.92 -1.29
C LEU A 133 6.19 -19.39 -2.26
N SER A 134 5.76 -18.75 -3.34
CA SER A 134 6.64 -18.07 -4.31
C SER A 134 6.31 -16.57 -4.35
N ALA A 135 7.34 -15.74 -4.45
CA ALA A 135 7.19 -14.30 -4.64
C ALA A 135 7.89 -13.86 -5.95
N SER A 136 7.15 -13.14 -6.79
CA SER A 136 7.62 -12.61 -8.07
C SER A 136 8.14 -11.16 -7.97
N ALA A 137 7.92 -10.51 -6.84
CA ALA A 137 8.40 -9.15 -6.58
C ALA A 137 8.77 -8.97 -5.11
N ILE A 138 9.80 -8.16 -4.87
CA ILE A 138 10.17 -7.66 -3.56
C ILE A 138 10.04 -6.14 -3.59
N SER A 139 9.42 -5.57 -2.56
CA SER A 139 9.42 -4.12 -2.36
C SER A 139 10.35 -3.80 -1.20
N ILE A 140 11.27 -2.84 -1.38
CA ILE A 140 12.33 -2.52 -0.41
C ILE A 140 12.28 -1.04 -0.09
N GLY A 141 12.24 -0.71 1.21
CA GLY A 141 12.33 0.68 1.65
C GLY A 141 13.67 1.31 1.24
N LYS A 142 13.61 2.40 0.48
CA LYS A 142 14.79 3.18 0.08
C LYS A 142 15.21 4.13 1.19
N ASP A 143 16.51 4.38 1.32
CA ASP A 143 17.08 5.39 2.23
C ASP A 143 16.66 5.23 3.71
N GLY A 144 16.52 3.98 4.16
CA GLY A 144 16.13 3.66 5.54
C GLY A 144 14.63 3.80 5.82
N LEU A 145 13.81 4.04 4.79
CA LEU A 145 12.36 3.90 4.90
C LEU A 145 12.03 2.50 5.40
N VAL A 146 11.15 2.42 6.39
CA VAL A 146 10.50 1.17 6.81
C VAL A 146 9.10 1.21 6.20
N PRO A 147 8.84 0.46 5.11
CA PRO A 147 7.49 0.36 4.57
C PRO A 147 6.58 -0.26 5.63
N LEU A 148 5.38 0.29 5.82
CA LEU A 148 4.41 -0.35 6.70
C LEU A 148 3.83 -1.57 5.96
N MET A 149 4.18 -2.77 6.43
CA MET A 149 3.34 -3.95 6.21
C MET A 149 2.16 -3.79 7.11
#